data_AF-A0A117I5C2-F1
#
_entry.id   AF-A0A117I5C2-F1
#
_cell.length_a   1.000
_cell.length_b   1.000
_cell.length_c   1.000
_cell.angle_alpha   90.00
_cell.angle_beta   90.00
_cell.angle_gamma   90.00
#
_symmetry.space_group_name_H-M   'P 1'
#
loop_
_entity.id
_entity.type
_entity.pdbx_description
1 polymer ?
#
loop_
_entity_poly.entity_id
_entity_poly.type
_entity_poly.pdbx_seq_one_letter_code
_entity_poly.pdbx_strand_id
1 'polypeptide(L)'
;MTLKADLDQMRTVAGHLATLGAEVTGLKFGPMMLGTDSAALQSVGAMQHIQYDVLNTTLIPSFSERLSETGEIMVNCADKFKNADDTKTLDMVTMFTNATGNWGE
;
A
#
# COMPACT_ATOMS: atom_id res chain seq x y z
N MET A 1 3.35 -19.31 19.02
CA MET A 1 3.86 -18.37 18.00
C MET A 1 5.33 -18.15 18.30
N THR A 2 6.22 -18.23 17.30
CA THR A 2 7.68 -18.13 17.49
C THR A 2 8.17 -16.98 16.62
N LEU A 3 9.23 -16.29 17.04
CA LEU A 3 9.78 -15.17 16.26
C LEU A 3 10.11 -15.61 14.84
N LYS A 4 10.70 -16.80 14.68
CA LYS A 4 11.02 -17.35 13.35
C LYS A 4 9.80 -17.44 12.43
N ALA A 5 8.71 -18.00 12.93
CA ALA A 5 7.45 -18.10 12.18
C ALA A 5 6.90 -16.71 11.81
N ASP A 6 7.02 -15.74 12.72
CA ASP A 6 6.56 -14.37 12.47
C ASP A 6 7.41 -13.68 11.39
N LEU A 7 8.73 -13.86 11.39
CA LEU A 7 9.62 -13.31 10.35
C LEU A 7 9.35 -13.93 8.97
N ASP A 8 9.05 -15.23 8.91
CA ASP A 8 8.67 -15.90 7.66
C ASP A 8 7.31 -15.39 7.15
N GLN A 9 6.38 -15.14 8.06
CA GLN A 9 5.10 -14.51 7.73
C GLN A 9 5.31 -13.08 7.20
N MET A 10 6.18 -12.29 7.82
CA MET A 10 6.51 -10.94 7.34
C MET A 10 7.03 -10.95 5.91
N ARG A 11 7.93 -11.89 5.55
CA ARG A 11 8.42 -12.03 4.17
C ARG A 11 7.30 -12.38 3.19
N THR A 12 6.39 -13.26 3.60
CA THR A 12 5.24 -13.66 2.79
C THR A 12 4.32 -12.47 2.52
N VAL A 13 3.95 -11.73 3.58
CA VAL A 13 3.10 -10.56 3.46
C VAL A 13 3.78 -9.46 2.65
N ALA A 14 5.09 -9.24 2.82
CA ALA A 14 5.84 -8.28 2.02
C ALA A 14 5.74 -8.57 0.51
N GLY A 15 5.85 -9.84 0.11
CA GLY A 15 5.67 -10.26 -1.29
C GLY A 15 4.26 -9.97 -1.81
N HIS A 16 3.23 -10.19 -0.99
CA HIS A 16 1.85 -9.82 -1.35
C HIS A 16 1.68 -8.31 -1.49
N LEU A 17 2.26 -7.50 -0.60
CA LEU A 17 2.18 -6.04 -0.67
C LEU A 17 2.88 -5.49 -1.91
N ALA A 18 4.04 -6.03 -2.27
CA ALA A 18 4.73 -5.65 -3.50
C ALA A 18 3.92 -5.99 -4.76
N THR A 19 3.28 -7.17 -4.77
CA THR A 19 2.39 -7.59 -5.87
C THR A 19 1.18 -6.66 -5.97
N LEU A 20 0.53 -6.37 -4.83
CA LEU A 20 -0.63 -5.49 -4.78
C LEU A 20 -0.27 -4.05 -5.19
N GLY A 21 0.90 -3.55 -4.78
CA GLY A 21 1.40 -2.24 -5.20
C GLY A 21 1.51 -2.15 -6.72
N ALA A 22 2.06 -3.18 -7.37
CA ALA A 22 2.12 -3.26 -8.83
C ALA A 22 0.71 -3.33 -9.46
N GLU A 23 -0.19 -4.15 -8.92
CA GLU A 23 -1.57 -4.28 -9.41
C GLU A 23 -2.36 -2.97 -9.31
N VAL A 24 -2.16 -2.19 -8.24
CA VAL A 24 -2.81 -0.89 -8.05
C VAL A 24 -2.46 0.09 -9.17
N THR A 25 -1.22 0.10 -9.67
CA THR A 25 -0.86 0.94 -10.83
C THR A 25 -1.59 0.56 -12.12
N GLY A 26 -2.11 -0.67 -12.19
CA GLY A 26 -2.95 -1.16 -13.28
C GLY A 26 -4.40 -0.65 -13.22
N LEU A 27 -4.85 -0.13 -12.07
CA LEU A 27 -6.19 0.44 -11.88
C LEU A 27 -6.28 1.82 -12.56
N LYS A 28 -6.24 1.89 -13.88
CA LYS A 28 -6.42 3.17 -14.59
C LYS A 28 -7.89 3.56 -14.59
N PHE A 29 -8.24 4.67 -13.94
CA PHE A 29 -9.58 5.24 -14.05
C PHE A 29 -9.63 6.10 -15.30
N GLY A 30 -10.35 5.63 -16.32
CA GLY A 30 -10.70 6.46 -17.47
C GLY A 30 -11.81 7.45 -17.11
N PRO A 31 -11.88 8.62 -17.76
CA PRO A 31 -13.06 9.47 -17.65
C PRO A 31 -14.28 8.67 -18.14
N MET A 32 -15.32 8.56 -17.30
CA MET A 32 -16.60 8.03 -17.76
C MET A 32 -17.16 8.98 -18.82
N MET A 33 -17.10 8.58 -20.08
CA MET A 33 -17.75 9.32 -21.16
C MET A 33 -19.25 9.32 -20.90
N LEU A 34 -19.78 10.44 -20.43
CA LEU A 34 -21.22 10.65 -20.47
C LEU A 34 -21.59 10.68 -21.94
N GLY A 35 -22.46 9.75 -22.36
CA GLY A 35 -22.89 9.65 -23.74
C GLY A 35 -23.26 11.02 -24.30
N THR A 36 -23.00 11.21 -25.59
CA THR A 36 -23.13 12.46 -26.35
C THR A 36 -24.53 13.09 -26.34
N ASP A 37 -25.52 12.45 -25.70
CA ASP A 37 -26.89 12.93 -25.55
C ASP A 37 -27.15 13.71 -24.26
N SER A 38 -26.15 13.83 -23.39
CA SER A 38 -26.26 14.63 -22.18
C SER A 38 -25.68 16.01 -22.43
N ALA A 39 -26.53 17.05 -22.37
CA ALA A 39 -26.13 18.43 -22.12
C ALA A 39 -25.48 18.55 -20.72
N ALA A 40 -24.39 17.82 -20.50
CA ALA A 40 -23.68 17.75 -19.24
C ALA A 40 -23.20 19.18 -18.94
N LEU A 41 -23.73 19.75 -17.86
CA LEU A 41 -23.28 21.04 -17.35
C LEU A 41 -21.75 21.04 -17.26
N GLN A 42 -21.11 22.16 -17.56
CA GLN A 42 -19.65 22.32 -17.45
C GLN A 42 -19.10 21.86 -16.08
N SER A 43 -19.92 21.97 -15.03
CA SER A 43 -19.61 21.47 -13.69
C SER A 43 -19.43 19.95 -13.61
N VAL A 44 -20.15 19.16 -14.41
CA VAL A 44 -20.02 17.70 -14.46
C VAL A 44 -18.70 17.30 -15.11
N GLY A 45 -18.33 17.95 -16.21
CA GLY A 45 -17.02 17.74 -16.86
C GLY A 45 -15.86 18.13 -15.93
N ALA A 46 -15.99 19.26 -15.21
CA ALA A 46 -15.01 19.67 -14.21
C ALA A 46 -14.85 18.65 -13.06
N MET A 47 -15.97 18.10 -12.57
CA MET A 47 -15.95 17.06 -11.53
C MET A 47 -15.25 15.78 -12.02
N GLN A 48 -15.51 15.35 -13.25
CA GLN A 48 -14.86 14.17 -13.84
C GLN A 48 -13.36 14.37 -14.01
N HIS A 49 -12.92 15.57 -14.40
CA HIS A 49 -11.51 15.92 -14.44
C HIS A 49 -10.85 15.88 -13.06
N ILE A 50 -11.47 16.48 -12.04
CA ILE A 50 -10.96 16.44 -10.67
C ILE A 50 -10.85 14.98 -10.19
N GLN A 51 -11.86 14.16 -10.44
CA GLN A 51 -11.84 12.74 -10.06
C GLN A 51 -10.71 12.00 -10.77
N TYR A 52 -10.56 12.19 -12.09
CA TYR A 52 -9.49 11.58 -12.86
C TYR A 52 -8.11 11.99 -12.33
N ASP A 53 -7.91 13.28 -12.08
CA ASP A 53 -6.63 13.82 -11.61
C ASP A 53 -6.31 13.28 -10.21
N VAL A 54 -7.24 13.37 -9.27
CA VAL A 54 -7.04 12.89 -7.89
C VAL A 54 -6.75 11.38 -7.86
N LEU A 55 -7.52 10.57 -8.61
CA LEU A 55 -7.31 9.12 -8.61
C LEU A 55 -5.98 8.74 -9.27
N ASN A 56 -5.74 9.17 -10.50
CA ASN A 56 -4.63 8.66 -11.31
C ASN A 56 -3.29 9.33 -11.00
N THR A 57 -3.28 10.57 -10.49
CA THR A 57 -2.02 11.31 -10.24
C THR A 57 -1.63 11.36 -8.78
N THR A 58 -2.58 11.14 -7.87
CA THR A 58 -2.33 11.22 -6.42
C THR A 58 -2.59 9.87 -5.74
N LEU A 59 -3.85 9.42 -5.70
CA LEU A 59 -4.23 8.28 -4.86
C LEU A 59 -3.59 6.96 -5.32
N ILE A 60 -3.68 6.61 -6.61
CA ILE A 60 -3.12 5.37 -7.14
C ILE A 60 -1.59 5.32 -6.96
N PRO A 61 -0.82 6.35 -7.37
CA PRO A 61 0.61 6.39 -7.10
C PRO A 61 0.95 6.28 -5.61
N SER A 62 0.27 7.04 -4.74
CA SER A 62 0.54 7.01 -3.30
C SER A 62 0.22 5.65 -2.66
N PHE A 63 -0.84 4.96 -3.10
CA PHE A 63 -1.13 3.60 -2.64
C PHE A 63 -0.04 2.62 -3.07
N SER A 64 0.37 2.67 -4.34
CA SER A 64 1.45 1.82 -4.85
C SER A 64 2.75 2.02 -4.07
N GLU A 65 3.13 3.27 -3.84
CA GLU A 65 4.32 3.64 -3.07
C GLU A 65 4.19 3.12 -1.63
N ARG A 66 3.09 3.41 -0.93
CA ARG A 66 2.93 3.02 0.47
C ARG A 66 2.90 1.51 0.69
N LEU A 67 2.28 0.76 -0.22
CA LEU A 67 2.28 -0.71 -0.19
C LEU A 67 3.70 -1.25 -0.38
N SER A 68 4.45 -0.70 -1.33
CA SER A 68 5.84 -1.09 -1.60
C SER A 68 6.75 -0.78 -0.43
N GLU A 69 6.70 0.45 0.11
CA GLU A 69 7.46 0.87 1.29
C GLU A 69 7.18 -0.03 2.50
N THR A 70 5.91 -0.34 2.76
CA THR A 70 5.53 -1.19 3.89
C THR A 70 6.08 -2.60 3.72
N GLY A 71 6.02 -3.16 2.51
CA GLY A 71 6.61 -4.46 2.19
C GLY A 71 8.14 -4.47 2.36
N GLU A 72 8.83 -3.41 1.91
CA GLU A 72 10.28 -3.27 2.11
C GLU A 72 10.64 -3.19 3.59
N ILE A 73 9.89 -2.43 4.39
CA ILE A 73 10.08 -2.36 5.85
C ILE A 73 9.89 -3.74 6.49
N MET A 74 8.92 -4.53 6.03
CA MET A 74 8.71 -5.90 6.52
C MET A 74 9.91 -6.80 6.24
N VAL A 75 10.45 -6.77 5.01
CA VAL A 75 11.66 -7.55 4.65
C VAL A 75 12.86 -7.10 5.47
N ASN A 76 13.07 -5.79 5.60
CA ASN A 76 14.17 -5.22 6.37
C ASN A 76 14.09 -5.62 7.85
N CYS A 77 12.90 -5.64 8.44
CA CYS A 77 12.69 -6.17 9.80
C CYS A 77 13.00 -7.68 9.86
N ALA A 78 12.45 -8.46 8.92
CA ALA A 78 12.67 -9.91 8.87
C ALA A 78 14.17 -10.27 8.78
N ASP A 79 14.95 -9.50 8.01
CA ASP A 79 16.37 -9.71 7.83
C ASP A 79 17.19 -9.26 9.03
N LYS A 80 16.81 -8.16 9.68
CA LYS A 80 17.47 -7.69 10.90
C LYS A 80 17.35 -8.68 12.06
N PHE A 81 16.20 -9.35 12.19
CA PHE A 81 15.92 -10.28 13.28
C PHE A 81 16.08 -11.76 12.91
N LYS A 82 16.55 -12.10 11.70
CA LYS A 82 16.62 -13.49 11.20
C LYS A 82 17.36 -14.50 12.09
N ASN A 83 18.32 -14.03 12.88
CA ASN A 83 19.12 -14.83 13.81
C ASN A 83 18.83 -14.51 15.28
N ALA A 84 17.79 -13.72 15.56
CA ALA A 84 17.40 -13.37 16.90
C ALA A 84 16.62 -14.51 17.57
N ASP A 85 16.71 -14.58 18.89
CA ASP A 85 15.88 -15.49 19.69
C ASP A 85 14.49 -14.89 19.96
N ASP A 86 13.58 -15.72 20.49
CA ASP A 86 12.18 -15.34 20.72
C ASP A 86 12.02 -14.17 21.72
N THR A 87 13.04 -13.85 22.53
CA THR A 87 12.98 -12.70 23.46
C THR A 87 12.99 -11.36 22.72
N LYS A 88 13.41 -11.34 21.44
CA LYS A 88 13.49 -10.16 20.59
C LYS A 88 12.20 -9.81 19.85
N THR A 89 11.12 -10.53 20.10
CA THR A 89 9.81 -10.30 19.46
C THR A 89 9.30 -8.87 19.70
N LEU A 90 9.40 -8.35 20.93
CA LEU A 90 8.93 -6.99 21.23
C LEU A 90 9.77 -5.91 20.52
N ASP A 91 11.09 -6.11 20.44
CA ASP A 91 12.00 -5.21 19.73
C ASP A 91 11.65 -5.14 18.23
N MET A 92 11.33 -6.29 17.64
CA MET A 92 10.91 -6.41 16.24
C MET A 92 9.57 -5.69 15.99
N VAL A 93 8.55 -5.94 16.83
CA VAL A 93 7.26 -5.25 16.74
C VAL A 93 7.42 -3.74 16.88
N THR A 94 8.21 -3.30 17.86
CA THR A 94 8.45 -1.86 18.10
C THR A 94 9.11 -1.20 16.89
N MET A 95 10.11 -1.85 16.30
CA MET A 95 10.76 -1.32 15.09
C MET A 95 9.79 -1.23 13.91
N PHE A 96 8.98 -2.27 13.69
CA PHE A 96 8.02 -2.29 12.61
C PHE A 96 6.94 -1.20 12.77
N THR A 97 6.35 -1.07 13.96
CA THR A 97 5.33 -0.06 14.27
C THR A 97 5.88 1.35 14.16
N ASN A 98 7.11 1.61 14.63
CA ASN A 98 7.73 2.93 14.50
C ASN A 98 7.95 3.34 13.04
N ALA A 99 8.22 2.39 12.15
CA ALA A 99 8.47 2.66 10.74
C ALA A 99 7.17 2.78 9.91
N THR A 100 6.15 2.00 10.26
CA THR A 100 4.92 1.91 9.44
C THR A 100 3.74 2.68 10.01
N GLY A 101 3.81 3.09 11.27
CA GLY A 101 2.70 3.68 12.02
C GLY A 101 1.97 2.64 12.88
N ASN A 102 1.06 3.10 13.73
CA ASN A 102 0.20 2.21 14.50
C ASN A 102 -0.98 1.74 13.62
N TRP A 103 -1.09 0.44 13.40
CA TRP A 103 -2.17 -0.17 12.62
C TRP A 103 -3.31 -0.74 13.49
N GLY A 104 -3.23 -0.58 14.81
CA GLY A 104 -4.12 -1.23 15.79
C GLY A 104 -4.88 -0.26 16.70
N GLU A 105 -5.56 0.74 16.14
CA GLU A 105 -6.67 1.46 16.80
C GLU A 105 -7.99 1.23 16.06
#